data_AF-A0A7W1XC36-F1
#
_entry.id   AF-A0A7W1XC36-F1
#
_cell.length_a   1.000
_cell.length_b   1.000
_cell.length_c   1.000
_cell.angle_alpha   90.00
_cell.angle_beta   90.00
_cell.angle_gamma   90.00
#
_symmetry.space_group_name_H-M   'P 1'
#
loop_
_entity.id
_entity.type
_entity.pdbx_description
1 polymer ?
#
loop_
_entity_poly.entity_id
_entity_poly.type
_entity_poly.pdbx_seq_one_letter_code
_entity_poly.pdbx_strand_id
1 'polypeptide(L)'
;MVDSLRSILELLEELNARCKTPIISRNEFKEEYENLNDFTQLQPQISELIHDIKELDVKNIDLIVEKLIHLHLKLSDCIWHIDQIHELVKRACAI
;
A
#
# COMPACT_ATOMS: atom_id res chain seq x y z
N MET A 1 -8.90 -0.94 -5.23
CA MET A 1 -7.42 -1.07 -5.28
C MET A 1 -6.95 -2.21 -4.39
N VAL A 2 -7.29 -2.22 -3.10
CA VAL A 2 -6.97 -3.32 -2.17
C VAL A 2 -7.36 -4.68 -2.75
N ASP A 3 -8.57 -4.83 -3.26
CA ASP A 3 -9.04 -6.11 -3.84
C ASP A 3 -8.15 -6.57 -5.00
N SER A 4 -7.71 -5.64 -5.85
CA SER A 4 -6.79 -5.94 -6.96
C SER A 4 -5.43 -6.40 -6.45
N LEU A 5 -4.89 -5.75 -5.41
CA LEU A 5 -3.64 -6.15 -4.79
C LEU A 5 -3.75 -7.52 -4.09
N ARG A 6 -4.88 -7.79 -3.43
CA ARG A 6 -5.19 -9.10 -2.85
C ARG A 6 -5.22 -10.19 -3.92
N SER A 7 -5.92 -9.96 -5.03
CA SER A 7 -5.96 -10.91 -6.14
C SER A 7 -4.58 -11.15 -6.78
N ILE A 8 -3.68 -10.15 -6.78
CA ILE A 8 -2.30 -10.36 -7.20
C ILE A 8 -1.57 -11.30 -6.22
N LEU A 9 -1.69 -11.10 -4.91
CA LEU A 9 -1.07 -11.98 -3.92
C LEU A 9 -1.61 -13.41 -4.02
N GLU A 10 -2.92 -13.58 -4.18
CA GLU A 10 -3.56 -14.89 -4.37
C GLU A 10 -3.01 -15.60 -5.63
N LEU A 11 -2.91 -14.87 -6.75
CA LEU A 11 -2.32 -15.39 -7.98
C LEU A 11 -0.85 -15.78 -7.79
N LEU A 12 -0.06 -14.95 -7.13
CA LEU A 12 1.35 -15.22 -6.86
C LEU A 12 1.52 -16.45 -5.96
N GLU A 13 0.69 -16.60 -4.93
CA GLU A 13 0.70 -17.74 -4.02
C GLU A 13 0.36 -19.04 -4.77
N GLU A 14 -0.67 -19.02 -5.62
CA GLU A 14 -1.04 -20.15 -6.48
C GLU A 14 0.09 -20.56 -7.44
N LEU A 15 0.73 -19.58 -8.09
CA LEU A 15 1.84 -19.85 -9.02
C LEU A 15 3.06 -20.39 -8.27
N ASN A 16 3.43 -19.77 -7.16
CA ASN A 16 4.57 -20.14 -6.34
C ASN A 16 4.42 -21.54 -5.73
N ALA A 17 3.19 -21.97 -5.41
CA ALA A 17 2.91 -23.34 -4.97
C ALA A 17 3.07 -24.40 -6.07
N ARG A 18 3.00 -24.01 -7.35
CA ARG A 18 3.20 -24.92 -8.50
C ARG A 18 4.68 -25.05 -8.88
N CYS A 19 5.54 -24.16 -8.39
CA CYS A 19 6.98 -24.23 -8.62
C CYS A 19 7.62 -25.39 -7.84
N LYS A 20 8.58 -26.10 -8.46
CA LYS A 20 9.36 -27.15 -7.78
C LYS A 20 10.15 -26.61 -6.58
N THR A 21 10.58 -25.36 -6.68
CA THR A 21 11.25 -24.61 -5.61
C THR A 21 10.51 -23.28 -5.47
N PRO A 22 9.72 -23.10 -4.40
CA PRO A 22 9.07 -21.82 -4.11
C PRO A 22 10.11 -20.70 -3.93
N ILE A 23 9.84 -19.53 -4.51
CA ILE A 23 10.72 -18.35 -4.50
C ILE A 23 10.30 -17.37 -3.41
N ILE A 24 9.01 -17.34 -3.13
CA ILE A 24 8.41 -16.53 -2.06
C ILE A 24 8.02 -17.48 -0.94
N SER A 25 8.41 -17.17 0.28
CA SER A 25 8.07 -17.95 1.46
C SER A 25 6.63 -17.66 1.91
N ARG A 26 6.05 -18.61 2.65
CA ARG A 26 4.73 -18.42 3.25
C ARG A 26 4.67 -17.24 4.23
N ASN A 27 5.79 -16.94 4.91
CA ASN A 27 5.84 -15.82 5.84
C ASN A 27 5.78 -14.49 5.09
N GLU A 28 6.47 -14.36 3.95
CA GLU A 28 6.38 -13.16 3.11
C GLU A 28 4.95 -12.94 2.61
N PHE A 29 4.24 -13.99 2.19
CA PHE A 29 2.81 -13.84 1.85
C PHE A 29 1.98 -13.37 3.05
N LYS A 30 2.20 -13.95 4.23
CA LYS A 30 1.50 -13.56 5.45
C LYS A 30 1.73 -12.08 5.79
N GLU A 31 2.97 -11.63 5.71
CA GLU A 31 3.36 -10.23 5.92
C GLU A 31 2.65 -9.32 4.92
N GLU A 32 2.61 -9.68 3.63
CA GLU A 32 1.93 -8.84 2.64
C GLU A 32 0.40 -8.82 2.78
N TYR A 33 -0.23 -9.92 3.22
CA TYR A 33 -1.65 -9.91 3.56
C TYR A 33 -1.96 -9.03 4.79
N GLU A 34 -1.05 -8.98 5.76
CA GLU A 34 -1.14 -8.07 6.91
C GLU A 34 -0.94 -6.61 6.47
N ASN A 35 0.05 -6.34 5.62
CA ASN A 35 0.29 -5.03 5.01
C ASN A 35 -0.94 -4.53 4.22
N LEU A 36 -1.67 -5.43 3.54
CA LEU A 36 -2.91 -5.05 2.85
C LEU A 36 -4.00 -4.58 3.81
N ASN A 37 -4.07 -5.16 5.02
CA ASN A 37 -4.99 -4.70 6.03
C ASN A 37 -4.66 -3.26 6.46
N ASP A 38 -3.38 -2.96 6.66
CA ASP A 38 -2.92 -1.59 6.99
C ASP A 38 -3.19 -0.62 5.83
N PHE A 39 -2.96 -1.07 4.59
CA PHE A 39 -3.26 -0.29 3.38
C PHE A 39 -4.74 0.10 3.28
N THR A 40 -5.68 -0.74 3.76
CA THR A 40 -7.12 -0.39 3.78
C THR A 40 -7.41 0.85 4.62
N GLN A 41 -6.59 1.12 5.65
CA GLN A 41 -6.78 2.23 6.56
C GLN A 41 -6.22 3.55 6.01
N LEU A 42 -5.38 3.51 4.97
CA LEU A 42 -4.80 4.72 4.38
C LEU A 42 -5.81 5.55 3.60
N GLN A 43 -6.74 4.91 2.88
CA GLN A 43 -7.77 5.63 2.11
C GLN A 43 -8.66 6.54 2.98
N PRO A 44 -9.25 6.07 4.12
CA PRO A 44 -10.03 6.95 4.97
C PRO A 44 -9.17 8.05 5.61
N GLN A 45 -7.94 7.76 6.04
CA GLN A 45 -7.00 8.75 6.59
C GLN A 45 -6.68 9.87 5.58
N ILE A 46 -6.43 9.50 4.32
CA ILE A 46 -6.19 10.46 3.23
C ILE A 46 -7.46 11.30 2.96
N SER A 47 -8.63 10.66 2.98
CA SER A 47 -9.90 11.35 2.74
C SER A 47 -10.20 12.38 3.82
N GLU A 48 -9.93 12.04 5.09
CA GLU A 48 -10.02 12.94 6.24
C GLU A 48 -9.06 14.12 6.10
N LEU A 49 -7.78 13.87 5.78
CA LEU A 49 -6.81 14.94 5.55
C LEU A 49 -7.22 15.89 4.42
N ILE A 50 -7.77 15.36 3.32
CA ILE A 50 -8.27 16.19 2.22
C ILE A 50 -9.47 17.03 2.67
N HIS A 51 -10.38 16.46 3.46
CA HIS A 51 -11.51 17.20 4.01
C HIS A 51 -11.03 18.32 4.93
N ASP A 52 -10.14 18.01 5.88
CA ASP A 52 -9.53 18.99 6.78
C ASP A 52 -8.92 20.16 6.00
N ILE A 53 -8.08 19.88 5.00
CA ILE A 53 -7.42 20.90 4.19
C ILE A 53 -8.43 21.82 3.49
N LYS A 54 -9.56 21.28 3.01
CA LYS A 54 -10.59 22.07 2.32
C LYS A 54 -11.35 23.01 3.25
N GLU A 55 -11.48 22.65 4.53
CA GLU A 55 -12.18 23.46 5.54
C GLU A 55 -11.27 24.51 6.20
N LEU A 56 -9.96 24.48 5.94
CA LEU A 56 -9.02 25.47 6.48
C LEU A 56 -9.20 26.85 5.84
N ASP A 57 -9.08 27.90 6.67
CA ASP A 57 -8.93 29.27 6.17
C ASP A 57 -7.60 29.37 5.39
N VAL A 58 -7.70 29.80 4.12
CA VAL A 58 -6.56 30.02 3.21
C VAL A 58 -5.50 30.98 3.77
N LYS A 59 -5.84 31.78 4.77
CA LYS A 59 -4.90 32.67 5.46
C LYS A 59 -4.02 31.94 6.48
N ASN A 60 -4.40 30.74 6.92
CA ASN A 60 -3.62 29.94 7.86
C ASN A 60 -2.64 29.02 7.12
N ILE A 61 -1.68 29.65 6.43
CA ILE A 61 -0.74 28.98 5.53
C ILE A 61 0.08 27.91 6.26
N ASP A 62 0.54 28.18 7.48
CA ASP A 62 1.38 27.25 8.25
C ASP A 62 0.64 25.92 8.52
N LEU A 63 -0.63 26.01 8.92
CA LEU A 63 -1.47 24.83 9.17
C LEU A 63 -1.79 24.07 7.87
N ILE A 64 -1.99 24.78 6.76
CA ILE A 64 -2.17 24.16 5.44
C ILE A 64 -0.90 23.38 5.04
N VAL A 65 0.28 23.96 5.23
CA VAL A 65 1.56 23.31 4.93
C VAL A 65 1.74 22.06 5.79
N GLU A 66 1.46 22.14 7.10
CA GLU A 66 1.51 20.99 7.99
C GLU A 66 0.61 19.83 7.50
N LYS A 67 -0.64 20.14 7.17
CA LYS A 67 -1.59 19.12 6.67
C LYS A 67 -1.18 18.54 5.32
N LEU A 68 -0.58 19.35 4.44
CA LEU A 68 -0.03 18.87 3.17
C LEU A 68 1.18 17.94 3.38
N ILE A 69 2.02 18.19 4.38
CA ILE A 69 3.10 17.27 4.76
C ILE A 69 2.52 15.93 5.24
N HIS A 70 1.50 15.95 6.11
CA HIS A 70 0.84 14.72 6.54
C HIS A 70 0.19 13.96 5.39
N LEU A 71 -0.43 14.66 4.44
CA LEU A 71 -0.98 14.05 3.23
C LEU A 71 0.13 13.40 2.38
N HIS A 72 1.25 14.08 2.19
CA HIS A 72 2.42 13.54 1.49
C HIS A 72 2.90 12.24 2.14
N LEU A 73 3.05 12.21 3.47
CA LEU A 73 3.49 11.01 4.19
C LEU A 73 2.53 9.84 3.98
N LYS A 74 1.21 10.09 4.01
CA LYS A 74 0.21 9.03 3.76
C LYS A 74 0.22 8.51 2.33
N LEU A 75 0.52 9.38 1.35
CA LEU A 75 0.73 8.96 -0.03
C LEU A 75 2.02 8.15 -0.20
N SER A 76 3.09 8.51 0.52
CA SER A 76 4.32 7.72 0.57
C SER A 76 4.08 6.33 1.17
N ASP A 77 3.28 6.21 2.22
CA ASP A 77 2.86 4.91 2.78
C ASP A 77 2.14 4.07 1.70
N CYS A 78 1.22 4.68 0.94
CA CYS A 78 0.52 3.99 -0.15
C CYS A 78 1.48 3.45 -1.22
N ILE A 79 2.45 4.28 -1.63
CA ILE A 79 3.46 3.90 -2.63
C ILE A 79 4.27 2.72 -2.10
N TRP A 80 4.71 2.78 -0.84
CA TRP A 80 5.51 1.74 -0.22
C TRP A 80 4.81 0.37 -0.24
N HIS A 81 3.52 0.32 0.11
CA HIS A 81 2.75 -0.93 0.06
C HIS A 81 2.62 -1.50 -1.36
N ILE A 82 2.44 -0.64 -2.36
CA ILE A 82 2.40 -1.08 -3.77
C ILE A 82 3.76 -1.61 -4.22
N ASP A 83 4.85 -0.95 -3.80
CA ASP A 83 6.21 -1.36 -4.11
C ASP A 83 6.56 -2.73 -3.52
N GLN A 84 6.07 -3.08 -2.31
CA GLN A 84 6.29 -4.41 -1.74
C GLN A 84 5.69 -5.52 -2.62
N ILE A 85 4.43 -5.35 -3.03
CA ILE A 85 3.75 -6.32 -3.91
C ILE A 85 4.43 -6.35 -5.28
N HIS A 86 4.85 -5.20 -5.81
CA HIS A 86 5.59 -5.14 -7.06
C HIS A 86 6.93 -5.91 -7.00
N GLU A 87 7.67 -5.83 -5.91
CA GLU A 87 8.90 -6.62 -5.74
C GLU A 87 8.63 -8.12 -5.63
N LEU A 88 7.52 -8.55 -5.02
CA LEU A 88 7.10 -9.96 -5.06
C LEU A 88 6.81 -10.42 -6.50
N VAL A 89 6.07 -9.62 -7.28
CA VAL A 89 5.81 -9.91 -8.70
C VAL A 89 7.12 -10.05 -9.46
N LYS A 90 8.05 -9.11 -9.30
CA LYS A 90 9.34 -9.11 -9.99
C LYS A 90 10.18 -10.35 -9.67
N ARG A 91 10.20 -10.77 -8.40
CA ARG A 91 10.87 -12.01 -7.98
C ARG A 91 10.20 -13.24 -8.58
N ALA A 92 8.87 -13.27 -8.65
CA ALA A 92 8.12 -14.34 -9.28
C ALA A 92 8.25 -14.36 -10.82
N CYS A 93 8.72 -13.28 -11.46
CA CYS A 93 9.04 -13.25 -12.89
C CYS A 93 10.48 -13.68 -13.22
N ALA A 94 11.38 -13.75 -12.23
CA ALA A 94 12.79 -14.11 -12.44
C ALA A 94 13.04 -15.62 -12.58
N ILE A 95 12.01 -16.39 -12.94
CA ILE A 95 11.99 -17.86 -13.10
C ILE A 95 12.36 -18.24 -14.54
#